data_AF-Q1IKN0-F1
#
_entry.id   AF-Q1IKN0-F1
#
_cell.length_a   1.000
_cell.length_b   1.000
_cell.length_c   1.000
_cell.angle_alpha   90.00
_cell.angle_beta   90.00
_cell.angle_gamma   90.00
#
_symmetry.space_group_name_H-M   'P 1'
#
loop_
_entity.id
_entity.type
_entity.pdbx_description
1 polymer ?
#
loop_
_entity_poly.entity_id
_entity_poly.type
_entity_poly.pdbx_seq_one_letter_code
_entity_poly.pdbx_strand_id
1 'polypeptide(L)'
;MFISRPSARNPASGDEGDASFDHPERNGVERPYSYNAAIPCTLRVMRNPTRRNRNIGTAKSGHGQNNRLTIPRPHHGGNVYWERIEKATKVKREVSGQTVHFFVQPTLADYVHACTIDDIVHLLSHVPPADWETLCAIVLRQPRRKEETLSPVWGRLAYAADLVNAHGTLLYQGPAIVLEAHHPTGAWEFGRNLDPDDLKELERLQRDGHRLRTEHGKHIFENTVESCRTTQLHRTLLHEIGHWVDYLEKVERPADSGLDWEQLNDRYHQRPSREKEDFAHRYADQMAKELSDFGVIPFARVLDSESLSRDGLQLSDFLPSET
;
A
#
# COMPACT_ATOMS: atom_id res chain seq x y z
N MET A 1 -8.61 4.69 2.19
CA MET A 1 -8.81 3.21 2.20
C MET A 1 -7.52 2.41 2.49
N PHE A 2 -7.39 1.82 3.69
CA PHE A 2 -6.19 1.06 4.10
C PHE A 2 -6.31 -0.44 3.82
N ILE A 3 -5.24 -1.05 3.30
CA ILE A 3 -5.13 -2.50 3.19
C ILE A 3 -4.52 -2.99 4.52
N SER A 4 -5.37 -3.37 5.48
CA SER A 4 -4.90 -3.88 6.77
C SER A 4 -4.29 -5.27 6.59
N ARG A 5 -2.99 -5.42 6.92
CA ARG A 5 -2.38 -6.74 7.20
C ARG A 5 -2.20 -6.89 8.71
N PRO A 6 -2.72 -7.96 9.35
CA PRO A 6 -2.43 -8.20 10.74
C PRO A 6 -0.97 -8.61 10.93
N SER A 7 -0.30 -7.91 11.85
CA SER A 7 1.02 -8.24 12.38
C SER A 7 1.04 -9.69 12.90
N ALA A 8 1.99 -10.50 12.41
CA ALA A 8 2.21 -11.85 12.90
C ALA A 8 2.60 -11.83 14.39
N ARG A 9 1.64 -12.08 15.28
CA ARG A 9 1.92 -12.43 16.68
C ARG A 9 2.28 -13.91 16.76
N ASN A 10 3.44 -14.20 17.35
CA ASN A 10 3.90 -15.54 17.70
C ASN A 10 2.86 -16.28 18.59
N PRO A 11 2.52 -17.54 18.30
CA PRO A 11 1.81 -18.39 19.25
C PRO A 11 2.82 -19.15 20.11
N ALA A 12 2.74 -19.02 21.42
CA ALA A 12 3.23 -20.06 22.34
C ALA A 12 2.52 -19.93 23.70
N SER A 13 1.40 -20.64 23.83
CA SER A 13 0.90 -21.19 25.09
C SER A 13 0.91 -22.70 24.95
N GLY A 14 1.44 -23.41 25.93
CA GLY A 14 1.50 -24.87 25.96
C GLY A 14 2.13 -25.34 27.26
N ASP A 15 1.26 -25.49 28.24
CA ASP A 15 1.44 -26.13 29.55
C ASP A 15 1.49 -27.67 29.39
N GLU A 16 1.73 -28.39 30.49
CA GLU A 16 1.81 -29.87 30.68
C GLU A 16 3.19 -30.50 30.41
N GLY A 17 3.75 -31.38 31.25
CA GLY A 17 3.31 -32.00 32.50
C GLY A 17 4.42 -32.96 32.98
N ASP A 18 4.58 -33.06 34.30
CA ASP A 18 5.51 -33.95 34.97
C ASP A 18 5.20 -35.44 34.70
N ALA A 19 6.23 -36.22 34.38
CA ALA A 19 6.24 -37.66 34.64
C ALA A 19 7.69 -38.15 34.81
N SER A 20 7.98 -38.47 36.07
CA SER A 20 9.15 -39.19 36.55
C SER A 20 9.20 -40.63 36.04
N PHE A 21 10.40 -41.11 35.69
CA PHE A 21 10.70 -42.54 35.78
C PHE A 21 12.20 -42.76 36.06
N ASP A 22 12.44 -43.57 37.09
CA ASP A 22 13.70 -43.88 37.73
C ASP A 22 14.50 -45.01 37.04
N HIS A 23 15.83 -44.83 37.08
CA HIS A 23 16.91 -45.84 37.23
C HIS A 23 17.18 -46.92 36.15
N PRO A 24 18.38 -47.57 36.13
CA PRO A 24 19.58 -47.34 36.96
C PRO A 24 20.92 -47.25 36.19
N GLU A 25 21.91 -46.77 36.94
CA GLU A 25 23.34 -46.80 36.69
C GLU A 25 23.89 -48.21 36.38
N ARG A 26 24.90 -48.28 35.51
CA ARG A 26 25.91 -49.34 35.56
C ARG A 26 27.31 -48.76 35.55
N ASN A 27 28.02 -49.14 36.60
CA ASN A 27 29.38 -48.82 36.97
C ASN A 27 30.43 -49.33 35.98
N GLY A 28 31.61 -48.69 36.09
CA GLY A 28 32.81 -48.89 35.29
C GLY A 28 33.37 -50.30 35.23
N VAL A 29 34.41 -50.46 34.41
CA VAL A 29 35.71 -51.05 34.77
C VAL A 29 36.72 -50.69 33.68
N GLU A 30 37.87 -50.18 34.12
CA GLU A 30 39.06 -49.84 33.35
C GLU A 30 39.75 -51.09 32.76
N ARG A 31 40.55 -50.92 31.69
CA ARG A 31 42.00 -51.24 31.67
C ARG A 31 42.68 -50.85 30.34
N PRO A 32 44.03 -50.73 30.34
CA PRO A 32 44.77 -49.74 29.56
C PRO A 32 45.52 -50.36 28.38
N TYR A 33 45.81 -49.55 27.35
CA TYR A 33 46.98 -49.76 26.50
C TYR A 33 47.53 -48.40 26.06
N SER A 34 48.77 -48.14 26.47
CA SER A 34 49.62 -47.08 25.94
C SER A 34 50.06 -47.45 24.53
N TYR A 35 50.12 -46.47 23.61
CA TYR A 35 51.23 -46.29 22.68
C TYR A 35 51.05 -45.01 21.85
N ASN A 36 52.15 -44.25 21.79
CA ASN A 36 52.56 -43.29 20.77
C ASN A 36 51.86 -41.93 20.65
N ALA A 37 52.66 -40.91 20.92
CA ALA A 37 52.46 -39.53 20.53
C ALA A 37 52.18 -39.40 19.03
N ALA A 38 50.99 -38.90 18.71
CA ALA A 38 50.68 -38.27 17.44
C ALA A 38 49.92 -36.97 17.72
N ILE A 39 50.39 -35.90 17.09
CA ILE A 39 49.92 -34.52 17.14
C ILE A 39 48.38 -34.46 17.10
N PRO A 40 47.68 -33.76 18.00
CA PRO A 40 46.25 -33.56 17.87
C PRO A 40 46.00 -32.61 16.70
N CYS A 41 45.82 -33.20 15.52
CA CYS A 41 45.00 -32.62 14.47
C CYS A 41 43.60 -32.48 15.08
N THR A 42 43.35 -31.33 15.71
CA THR A 42 42.02 -30.98 16.19
C THR A 42 41.12 -30.98 14.97
N LEU A 43 40.32 -32.04 14.84
CA LEU A 43 39.17 -32.08 13.96
C LEU A 43 38.39 -30.80 14.25
N ARG A 44 38.48 -29.82 13.33
CA ARG A 44 37.55 -28.69 13.32
C ARG A 44 36.17 -29.33 13.35
N VAL A 45 35.47 -29.18 14.47
CA VAL A 45 34.06 -29.51 14.57
C VAL A 45 33.41 -28.89 13.34
N MET A 46 32.95 -29.75 12.42
CA MET A 46 32.28 -29.32 11.21
C MET A 46 31.17 -28.40 11.67
N ARG A 47 31.26 -27.12 11.29
CA ARG A 47 30.30 -26.10 11.67
C ARG A 47 28.99 -26.49 11.01
N ASN A 48 28.12 -27.16 11.77
CA ASN A 48 26.84 -27.64 11.25
C ASN A 48 26.08 -26.43 10.68
N PRO A 49 25.88 -26.34 9.35
CA PRO A 49 25.30 -25.15 8.71
C PRO A 49 23.82 -24.95 9.10
N THR A 50 23.17 -25.98 9.64
CA THR A 50 21.81 -25.89 10.21
C THR A 50 21.78 -25.35 11.64
N ARG A 51 22.92 -25.18 12.31
CA ARG A 51 22.95 -24.67 13.69
C ARG A 51 22.82 -23.15 13.68
N ARG A 52 21.59 -22.65 13.93
CA ARG A 52 21.34 -21.23 14.18
C ARG A 52 22.24 -20.72 15.31
N ASN A 53 22.90 -19.59 15.09
CA ASN A 53 23.63 -18.90 16.14
C ASN A 53 22.62 -18.53 17.25
N ARG A 54 22.87 -19.02 18.48
CA ARG A 54 22.00 -18.81 19.67
C ARG A 54 21.77 -17.34 20.01
N ASN A 55 22.59 -16.44 19.46
CA ASN A 55 22.44 -15.02 19.67
C ASN A 55 21.48 -14.34 18.68
N ILE A 56 21.10 -14.97 17.55
CA ILE A 56 20.18 -14.37 16.56
C ILE A 56 18.85 -14.04 17.24
N GLY A 57 18.43 -12.77 17.19
CA GLY A 57 17.20 -12.28 17.84
C GLY A 57 17.37 -11.83 19.30
N THR A 58 18.58 -11.96 19.87
CA THR A 58 18.90 -11.42 21.20
C THR A 58 19.56 -10.04 21.07
N ALA A 59 19.57 -9.25 22.16
CA ALA A 59 20.28 -7.96 22.21
C ALA A 59 21.76 -8.07 21.80
N LYS A 60 22.39 -9.24 21.98
CA LYS A 60 23.79 -9.53 21.60
C LYS A 60 24.01 -9.72 20.09
N SER A 61 22.95 -9.85 19.29
CA SER A 61 23.00 -9.98 17.81
C SER A 61 22.95 -8.64 17.09
N GLY A 62 23.16 -7.52 17.78
CA GLY A 62 23.14 -6.20 17.16
C GLY A 62 21.71 -5.76 16.80
N HIS A 63 20.77 -5.92 17.73
CA HIS A 63 19.55 -5.10 17.71
C HIS A 63 19.95 -3.67 18.11
N GLY A 64 20.64 -2.96 17.21
CA GLY A 64 20.91 -1.54 17.36
C GLY A 64 19.59 -0.76 17.33
N GLN A 65 19.53 0.36 18.05
CA GLN A 65 18.34 1.23 18.10
C GLN A 65 17.85 1.69 16.71
N ASN A 66 18.71 1.60 15.69
CA ASN A 66 18.43 1.96 14.30
C ASN A 66 17.88 0.80 13.43
N ASN A 67 17.70 -0.40 13.98
CA ASN A 67 17.15 -1.56 13.24
C ASN A 67 15.61 -1.65 13.31
N ARG A 68 14.91 -0.53 13.51
CA ARG A 68 13.45 -0.50 13.39
C ARG A 68 13.09 -0.58 11.89
N LEU A 69 12.19 -1.48 11.54
CA LEU A 69 11.63 -1.59 10.20
C LEU A 69 10.69 -0.40 9.95
N THR A 70 11.27 0.77 9.66
CA THR A 70 10.56 2.01 9.34
C THR A 70 10.81 2.40 7.89
N ILE A 71 9.86 3.12 7.30
CA ILE A 71 10.07 3.75 6.00
C ILE A 71 11.11 4.86 6.20
N PRO A 72 12.26 4.82 5.50
CA PRO A 72 13.36 5.74 5.76
C PRO A 72 12.91 7.17 5.47
N ARG A 73 13.09 8.05 6.47
CA ARG A 73 12.99 9.49 6.24
C ARG A 73 14.30 9.96 5.64
N PRO A 74 14.26 10.74 4.57
CA PRO A 74 15.45 11.32 3.96
C PRO A 74 16.15 12.25 4.96
N HIS A 75 17.49 12.26 4.95
CA HIS A 75 18.29 13.15 5.79
C HIS A 75 18.14 14.63 5.40
N HIS A 76 17.64 14.92 4.19
CA HIS A 76 17.41 16.27 3.67
C HIS A 76 16.03 16.35 2.99
N GLY A 77 15.25 17.37 3.35
CA GLY A 77 13.88 17.64 2.87
C GLY A 77 12.80 17.19 3.85
N GLY A 78 11.83 18.06 4.15
CA GLY A 78 10.68 17.78 5.03
C GLY A 78 9.58 16.93 4.38
N ASN A 79 9.67 16.73 3.07
CA ASN A 79 8.65 16.07 2.26
C ASN A 79 8.46 14.62 2.65
N VAL A 80 7.20 14.18 2.71
CA VAL A 80 6.85 12.81 3.02
C VAL A 80 7.23 11.90 1.85
N TYR A 81 7.46 10.61 2.12
CA TYR A 81 8.03 9.68 1.13
C TYR A 81 7.18 9.54 -0.15
N TRP A 82 5.86 9.77 -0.07
CA TRP A 82 4.96 9.72 -1.22
C TRP A 82 4.97 10.99 -2.09
N GLU A 83 5.47 12.11 -1.59
CA GLU A 83 5.61 13.36 -2.35
C GLU A 83 6.83 13.35 -3.29
N ARG A 84 7.69 12.33 -3.16
CA ARG A 84 8.88 12.14 -3.99
C ARG A 84 8.53 11.32 -5.22
N ILE A 85 8.31 12.01 -6.32
CA ILE A 85 7.89 11.41 -7.58
C ILE A 85 9.07 11.41 -8.54
N GLU A 86 10.00 10.48 -8.31
CA GLU A 86 11.16 10.28 -9.18
C GLU A 86 10.74 9.76 -10.55
N LYS A 87 11.38 10.28 -11.61
CA LYS A 87 11.20 9.84 -13.02
C LYS A 87 9.77 9.91 -13.56
N ALA A 88 8.87 10.70 -12.96
CA ALA A 88 7.53 10.81 -13.49
C ALA A 88 7.48 11.61 -14.79
N THR A 89 6.65 11.13 -15.71
CA THR A 89 6.21 11.86 -16.89
C THR A 89 5.00 12.71 -16.51
N LYS A 90 5.05 14.01 -16.82
CA LYS A 90 3.95 14.94 -16.58
C LYS A 90 3.06 15.06 -17.82
N VAL A 91 1.79 14.75 -17.67
CA VAL A 91 0.78 14.83 -18.74
C VAL A 91 -0.31 15.80 -18.30
N LYS A 92 -0.90 16.54 -19.24
CA LYS A 92 -2.02 17.44 -18.97
C LYS A 92 -3.25 16.98 -19.75
N ARG A 93 -4.42 17.09 -19.13
CA ARG A 93 -5.72 16.87 -19.76
C ARG A 93 -6.69 17.95 -19.32
N GLU A 94 -7.60 18.31 -20.22
CA GLU A 94 -8.73 19.18 -19.90
C GLU A 94 -9.95 18.30 -19.61
N VAL A 95 -10.55 18.45 -18.44
CA VAL A 95 -11.76 17.73 -18.04
C VAL A 95 -12.76 18.76 -17.54
N SER A 96 -13.96 18.79 -18.11
CA SER A 96 -15.03 19.73 -17.69
C SER A 96 -14.58 21.20 -17.57
N GLY A 97 -13.65 21.64 -18.43
CA GLY A 97 -13.10 23.00 -18.45
C GLY A 97 -11.99 23.29 -17.43
N GLN A 98 -11.49 22.28 -16.71
CA GLN A 98 -10.38 22.39 -15.77
C GLN A 98 -9.17 21.55 -16.25
N THR A 99 -7.97 22.11 -16.10
CA THR A 99 -6.71 21.40 -16.40
C THR A 99 -6.34 20.47 -15.24
N VAL A 100 -6.28 19.17 -15.51
CA VAL A 100 -5.77 18.16 -14.57
C VAL A 100 -4.33 17.77 -14.96
N HIS A 101 -3.43 17.81 -13.97
CA HIS A 101 -2.04 17.38 -14.10
C HIS A 101 -1.88 15.94 -13.66
N PHE A 102 -1.43 15.09 -14.57
CA PHE A 102 -1.08 13.71 -14.30
C PHE A 102 0.43 13.56 -14.15
N PHE A 103 0.87 12.86 -13.09
CA PHE A 103 2.26 12.49 -12.88
C PHE A 103 2.37 10.97 -12.86
N VAL A 104 2.97 10.38 -13.89
CA VAL A 104 3.03 8.92 -14.05
C VAL A 104 4.45 8.43 -13.85
N GLN A 105 4.69 7.63 -12.81
CA GLN A 105 5.96 6.96 -12.60
C GLN A 105 6.04 5.66 -13.39
N PRO A 106 7.20 5.33 -13.98
CA PRO A 106 7.46 4.00 -14.50
C PRO A 106 7.28 2.93 -13.42
N THR A 107 6.74 1.78 -13.78
CA THR A 107 6.52 0.68 -12.84
C THR A 107 7.72 -0.27 -12.77
N LEU A 108 7.74 -1.12 -11.74
CA LEU A 108 8.63 -2.29 -11.71
C LEU A 108 8.04 -3.40 -12.59
N ALA A 109 8.86 -4.36 -13.04
CA ALA A 109 8.47 -5.38 -14.02
C ALA A 109 7.19 -6.18 -13.71
N ASP A 110 6.84 -6.33 -12.43
CA ASP A 110 5.66 -7.08 -11.98
C ASP A 110 4.51 -6.17 -11.50
N TYR A 111 4.63 -4.86 -11.66
CA TYR A 111 3.65 -3.88 -11.22
C TYR A 111 3.04 -3.17 -12.42
N VAL A 112 1.78 -2.80 -12.27
CA VAL A 112 1.05 -2.05 -13.29
C VAL A 112 0.27 -0.93 -12.64
N HIS A 113 0.10 0.16 -13.37
CA HIS A 113 -1.00 1.09 -13.15
C HIS A 113 -2.25 0.47 -13.74
N ALA A 114 -3.19 0.05 -12.87
CA ALA A 114 -4.40 -0.63 -13.34
C ALA A 114 -5.30 0.34 -14.13
N CYS A 115 -5.33 1.61 -13.73
CA CYS A 115 -6.04 2.68 -14.42
C CYS A 115 -5.10 3.44 -15.36
N THR A 116 -5.57 3.77 -16.58
CA THR A 116 -4.89 4.73 -17.46
C THR A 116 -5.30 6.16 -17.12
N ILE A 117 -4.59 7.14 -17.68
CA ILE A 117 -5.02 8.56 -17.60
C ILE A 117 -6.42 8.71 -18.19
N ASP A 118 -6.68 8.07 -19.32
CA ASP A 118 -7.93 8.23 -20.06
C ASP A 118 -9.11 7.53 -19.32
N ASP A 119 -8.86 6.44 -18.58
CA ASP A 119 -9.84 5.87 -17.64
C ASP A 119 -10.27 6.89 -16.58
N ILE A 120 -9.30 7.59 -15.99
CA ILE A 120 -9.54 8.56 -14.91
C ILE A 120 -10.26 9.79 -15.46
N VAL A 121 -9.84 10.28 -16.63
CA VAL A 121 -10.50 11.39 -17.32
C VAL A 121 -11.94 11.04 -17.65
N HIS A 122 -12.21 9.83 -18.14
CA HIS A 122 -13.57 9.37 -18.40
C HIS A 122 -14.42 9.44 -17.14
N LEU A 123 -13.96 8.85 -16.02
CA LEU A 123 -14.72 8.89 -14.77
C LEU A 123 -14.95 10.34 -14.28
N LEU A 124 -13.91 11.17 -14.25
CA LEU A 124 -14.00 12.56 -13.79
C LEU A 124 -14.94 13.41 -14.64
N SER A 125 -15.08 13.11 -15.94
CA SER A 125 -16.02 13.82 -16.81
C SER A 125 -17.49 13.63 -16.41
N HIS A 126 -17.78 12.59 -15.62
CA HIS A 126 -19.10 12.29 -15.09
C HIS A 126 -19.28 12.65 -13.61
N VAL A 127 -18.20 12.98 -12.89
CA VAL A 127 -18.27 13.49 -11.52
C VAL A 127 -18.53 15.01 -11.56
N PRO A 128 -19.42 15.55 -10.71
CA PRO A 128 -19.68 16.99 -10.67
C PRO A 128 -18.38 17.80 -10.55
N PRO A 129 -18.12 18.78 -11.43
CA PRO A 129 -16.86 19.53 -11.41
C PRO A 129 -16.60 20.30 -10.11
N ALA A 130 -17.66 20.63 -9.37
CA ALA A 130 -17.57 21.26 -8.06
C ALA A 130 -16.99 20.32 -6.99
N ASP A 131 -17.12 19.01 -7.15
CA ASP A 131 -16.69 18.03 -6.14
C ASP A 131 -15.19 17.75 -6.19
N TRP A 132 -14.54 18.10 -7.30
CA TRP A 132 -13.10 18.02 -7.48
C TRP A 132 -12.50 19.36 -7.91
N GLU A 133 -13.21 20.46 -7.68
CA GLU A 133 -12.70 21.79 -7.96
C GLU A 133 -11.38 22.03 -7.22
N THR A 134 -10.42 22.67 -7.88
CA THR A 134 -9.05 22.95 -7.39
C THR A 134 -8.18 21.72 -7.11
N LEU A 135 -8.74 20.50 -7.15
CA LEU A 135 -7.98 19.25 -7.14
C LEU A 135 -7.38 18.99 -8.53
N CYS A 136 -6.25 19.66 -8.80
CA CYS A 136 -5.67 19.69 -10.14
C CYS A 136 -4.54 18.69 -10.37
N ALA A 137 -4.25 17.76 -9.45
CA ALA A 137 -3.18 16.79 -9.61
C ALA A 137 -3.58 15.35 -9.26
N ILE A 138 -3.23 14.42 -10.16
CA ILE A 138 -3.36 12.99 -9.96
C ILE A 138 -2.00 12.32 -10.23
N VAL A 139 -1.57 11.47 -9.32
CA VAL A 139 -0.27 10.80 -9.37
C VAL A 139 -0.47 9.30 -9.51
N LEU A 140 0.06 8.72 -10.58
CA LEU A 140 0.18 7.27 -10.73
C LEU A 140 1.59 6.87 -10.24
N ARG A 141 1.67 6.35 -9.02
CA ARG A 141 2.91 6.19 -8.25
C ARG A 141 3.34 4.73 -8.16
N GLN A 142 4.63 4.44 -8.32
CA GLN A 142 5.18 3.12 -8.00
C GLN A 142 5.61 3.07 -6.53
N PRO A 143 4.93 2.31 -5.64
CA PRO A 143 5.37 2.17 -4.27
C PRO A 143 6.71 1.43 -4.18
N ARG A 144 7.51 1.77 -3.17
CA ARG A 144 8.72 0.99 -2.84
C ARG A 144 8.32 -0.25 -2.04
N ARG A 145 9.08 -1.35 -2.18
CA ARG A 145 8.81 -2.61 -1.45
C ARG A 145 8.57 -2.45 0.06
N LYS A 146 9.34 -1.57 0.72
CA LYS A 146 9.17 -1.29 2.16
C LYS A 146 7.87 -0.57 2.47
N GLU A 147 7.41 0.31 1.59
CA GLU A 147 6.18 1.09 1.76
C GLU A 147 4.97 0.18 1.56
N GLU A 148 4.98 -0.64 0.51
CA GLU A 148 3.94 -1.66 0.28
C GLU A 148 3.87 -2.67 1.44
N THR A 149 5.01 -3.05 2.02
CA THR A 149 5.02 -3.97 3.17
C THR A 149 4.45 -3.35 4.44
N LEU A 150 4.69 -2.06 4.67
CA LEU A 150 4.39 -1.39 5.95
C LEU A 150 3.11 -0.55 5.93
N SER A 151 2.69 -0.07 4.76
CA SER A 151 1.51 0.78 4.58
C SER A 151 0.94 0.64 3.16
N PRO A 152 0.47 -0.57 2.79
CA PRO A 152 -0.16 -0.77 1.49
C PRO A 152 -1.47 0.01 1.42
N VAL A 153 -1.68 0.71 0.32
CA VAL A 153 -2.93 1.41 -0.01
C VAL A 153 -3.22 1.32 -1.50
N TRP A 154 -4.48 1.48 -1.86
CA TRP A 154 -4.89 1.65 -3.27
C TRP A 154 -4.65 3.08 -3.77
N GLY A 155 -4.78 4.04 -2.86
CA GLY A 155 -4.59 5.46 -3.11
C GLY A 155 -4.70 6.29 -1.83
N ARG A 156 -4.42 7.60 -1.96
CA ARG A 156 -4.44 8.59 -0.88
C ARG A 156 -4.74 9.99 -1.42
N LEU A 157 -5.48 10.78 -0.67
CA LEU A 157 -5.55 12.23 -0.82
C LEU A 157 -4.44 12.92 -0.01
N ALA A 158 -3.79 13.90 -0.63
CA ALA A 158 -2.97 14.89 0.04
C ALA A 158 -3.63 16.26 -0.14
N TYR A 159 -4.10 16.88 0.94
CA TYR A 159 -4.75 18.20 0.92
C TYR A 159 -3.80 19.33 0.48
N ALA A 160 -2.51 19.18 0.82
CA ALA A 160 -1.44 20.05 0.35
C ALA A 160 -0.19 19.19 0.15
N ALA A 161 0.21 19.00 -1.10
CA ALA A 161 1.37 18.22 -1.48
C ALA A 161 2.42 19.09 -2.17
N ASP A 162 3.67 18.96 -1.73
CA ASP A 162 4.82 19.50 -2.44
C ASP A 162 5.52 18.38 -3.22
N LEU A 163 5.01 18.12 -4.43
CA LEU A 163 5.52 17.05 -5.28
C LEU A 163 6.90 17.42 -5.81
N VAL A 164 7.91 16.61 -5.50
CA VAL A 164 9.31 16.88 -5.86
C VAL A 164 9.93 15.74 -6.64
N ASN A 165 10.89 16.07 -7.51
CA ASN A 165 11.72 15.08 -8.20
C ASN A 165 12.88 14.58 -7.29
N ALA A 166 13.72 13.69 -7.84
CA ALA A 166 14.88 13.12 -7.15
C ALA A 166 15.90 14.17 -6.64
N HIS A 167 15.95 15.34 -7.28
CA HIS A 167 16.85 16.44 -6.95
C HIS A 167 16.22 17.45 -5.98
N GLY A 168 14.98 17.23 -5.55
CA GLY A 168 14.24 18.16 -4.69
C GLY A 168 13.63 19.35 -5.43
N THR A 169 13.60 19.33 -6.77
CA THR A 169 12.91 20.37 -7.55
C THR A 169 11.39 20.16 -7.45
N LEU A 170 10.67 21.23 -7.12
CA LEU A 170 9.21 21.26 -7.06
C LEU A 170 8.60 21.04 -8.47
N LEU A 171 7.74 20.04 -8.59
CA LEU A 171 7.00 19.67 -9.79
C LEU A 171 5.56 20.19 -9.77
N TYR A 172 4.97 20.24 -8.57
CA TYR A 172 3.61 20.70 -8.30
C TYR A 172 3.45 21.03 -6.82
N GLN A 173 2.59 21.99 -6.54
CA GLN A 173 2.16 22.38 -5.21
C GLN A 173 0.64 22.51 -5.20
N GLY A 174 -0.02 21.88 -4.23
CA GLY A 174 -1.48 21.90 -4.08
C GLY A 174 -2.06 20.54 -3.71
N PRO A 175 -3.38 20.40 -3.70
CA PRO A 175 -4.04 19.13 -3.41
C PRO A 175 -3.78 18.11 -4.52
N ALA A 176 -3.56 16.85 -4.14
CA ALA A 176 -3.28 15.78 -5.08
C ALA A 176 -3.86 14.44 -4.62
N ILE A 177 -4.37 13.66 -5.57
CA ILE A 177 -4.67 12.24 -5.35
C ILE A 177 -3.51 11.40 -5.85
N VAL A 178 -3.09 10.43 -5.04
CA VAL A 178 -2.09 9.43 -5.40
C VAL A 178 -2.79 8.08 -5.55
N LEU A 179 -2.59 7.41 -6.68
CA LEU A 179 -2.99 6.02 -6.92
C LEU A 179 -1.73 5.18 -7.07
N GLU A 180 -1.64 4.05 -6.36
CA GLU A 180 -0.43 3.22 -6.36
C GLU A 180 -0.46 2.16 -7.46
N ALA A 181 0.70 1.86 -8.05
CA ALA A 181 0.86 0.70 -8.91
C ALA A 181 0.75 -0.57 -8.06
N HIS A 182 0.14 -1.61 -8.62
CA HIS A 182 -0.07 -2.87 -7.92
C HIS A 182 0.45 -4.06 -8.72
N HIS A 183 0.80 -5.12 -8.00
CA HIS A 183 1.14 -6.40 -8.59
C HIS A 183 -0.15 -7.15 -8.98
N PRO A 184 -0.54 -7.18 -10.26
CA PRO A 184 -1.88 -7.62 -10.66
C PRO A 184 -2.04 -9.13 -10.54
N THR A 185 -0.96 -9.91 -10.49
CA THR A 185 -0.95 -11.36 -10.25
C THR A 185 -0.53 -11.72 -8.81
N GLY A 186 -0.36 -10.71 -7.95
CA GLY A 186 0.13 -10.90 -6.60
C GLY A 186 -0.99 -11.35 -5.69
N ALA A 187 -0.72 -12.32 -4.82
CA ALA A 187 -1.68 -12.78 -3.82
C ALA A 187 -1.63 -11.91 -2.56
N TRP A 188 -2.79 -11.51 -2.05
CA TRP A 188 -2.89 -10.77 -0.79
C TRP A 188 -3.45 -11.64 0.32
N GLU A 189 -2.72 -11.71 1.43
CA GLU A 189 -3.13 -12.50 2.59
C GLU A 189 -3.75 -11.62 3.66
N PHE A 190 -4.99 -11.94 4.03
CA PHE A 190 -5.63 -11.50 5.25
C PHE A 190 -5.49 -12.60 6.32
N GLY A 191 -5.34 -12.16 7.56
CA GLY A 191 -5.24 -13.06 8.71
C GLY A 191 -6.53 -13.83 8.95
N ARG A 192 -6.44 -14.88 9.79
CA ARG A 192 -7.59 -15.74 10.12
C ARG A 192 -8.69 -15.01 10.90
N ASN A 193 -8.29 -14.04 11.73
CA ASN A 193 -9.20 -13.30 12.59
C ASN A 193 -9.35 -11.90 12.02
N LEU A 194 -10.50 -11.66 11.38
CA LEU A 194 -10.87 -10.36 10.83
C LEU A 194 -11.75 -9.64 11.83
N ASP A 195 -11.48 -8.35 12.01
CA ASP A 195 -12.41 -7.48 12.73
C ASP A 195 -13.61 -7.11 11.81
N PRO A 196 -14.66 -6.45 12.34
CA PRO A 196 -15.82 -6.08 11.54
C PRO A 196 -15.52 -5.16 10.35
N ASP A 197 -14.46 -4.36 10.41
CA ASP A 197 -14.10 -3.45 9.31
C ASP A 197 -13.30 -4.19 8.24
N ASP A 198 -12.40 -5.09 8.64
CA ASP A 198 -11.71 -6.02 7.75
C ASP A 198 -12.70 -6.93 6.99
N LEU A 199 -13.78 -7.37 7.65
CA LEU A 199 -14.85 -8.16 7.00
C LEU A 199 -15.57 -7.35 5.91
N LYS A 200 -15.91 -6.08 6.19
CA LYS A 200 -16.52 -5.21 5.17
C LYS A 200 -15.58 -4.96 4.00
N GLU A 201 -14.29 -4.78 4.27
CA GLU A 201 -13.29 -4.60 3.22
C GLU A 201 -13.14 -5.86 2.37
N LEU A 202 -13.14 -7.03 2.99
CA LEU A 202 -13.14 -8.32 2.30
C LEU A 202 -14.35 -8.44 1.35
N GLU A 203 -15.55 -8.13 1.83
CA GLU A 203 -16.77 -8.14 1.00
C GLU A 203 -16.71 -7.12 -0.15
N ARG A 204 -16.13 -5.94 0.08
CA ARG A 204 -15.94 -4.92 -0.97
C ARG A 204 -14.97 -5.41 -2.04
N LEU A 205 -13.82 -5.97 -1.66
CA LEU A 205 -12.86 -6.53 -2.60
C LEU A 205 -13.46 -7.66 -3.43
N GLN A 206 -14.29 -8.52 -2.85
CA GLN A 206 -15.01 -9.54 -3.61
C GLN A 206 -15.97 -8.92 -4.63
N ARG A 207 -16.70 -7.86 -4.24
CA ARG A 207 -17.60 -7.12 -5.15
C ARG A 207 -16.84 -6.43 -6.29
N ASP A 208 -15.62 -5.97 -6.03
CA ASP A 208 -14.72 -5.39 -7.03
C ASP A 208 -14.11 -6.44 -7.97
N GLY A 209 -14.43 -7.73 -7.79
CA GLY A 209 -14.02 -8.83 -8.67
C GLY A 209 -12.74 -9.56 -8.25
N HIS A 210 -12.20 -9.28 -7.05
CA HIS A 210 -11.07 -10.04 -6.52
C HIS A 210 -11.50 -11.45 -6.14
N ARG A 211 -10.74 -12.47 -6.57
CA ARG A 211 -11.07 -13.87 -6.27
C ARG A 211 -10.55 -14.22 -4.89
N LEU A 212 -11.45 -14.61 -3.99
CA LEU A 212 -11.09 -15.10 -2.68
C LEU A 212 -10.85 -16.61 -2.70
N ARG A 213 -9.70 -17.03 -2.17
CA ARG A 213 -9.42 -18.42 -1.79
C ARG A 213 -9.16 -18.49 -0.30
N THR A 214 -9.56 -19.57 0.35
CA THR A 214 -9.25 -19.81 1.75
C THR A 214 -8.27 -20.97 1.85
N GLU A 215 -7.07 -20.72 2.33
CA GLU A 215 -6.02 -21.74 2.48
C GLU A 215 -5.45 -21.70 3.90
N HIS A 216 -5.37 -22.86 4.56
CA HIS A 216 -4.80 -22.98 5.91
C HIS A 216 -5.37 -21.97 6.94
N GLY A 217 -6.66 -21.59 6.79
CA GLY A 217 -7.32 -20.60 7.64
C GLY A 217 -6.92 -19.14 7.36
N LYS A 218 -6.22 -18.86 6.26
CA LYS A 218 -5.98 -17.51 5.75
C LYS A 218 -6.90 -17.22 4.57
N HIS A 219 -7.23 -15.95 4.40
CA HIS A 219 -7.98 -15.45 3.25
C HIS A 219 -6.97 -14.90 2.23
N ILE A 220 -6.89 -15.52 1.06
CA ILE A 220 -5.96 -15.18 -0.01
C ILE A 220 -6.75 -14.58 -1.17
N PHE A 221 -6.46 -13.34 -1.54
CA PHE A 221 -7.03 -12.71 -2.72
C PHE A 221 -6.10 -12.86 -3.91
N GLU A 222 -6.63 -13.40 -5.01
CA GLU A 222 -6.01 -13.36 -6.31
C GLU A 222 -6.53 -12.13 -7.06
N ASN A 223 -5.59 -11.29 -7.45
CA ASN A 223 -5.86 -10.08 -8.18
C ASN A 223 -5.88 -10.33 -9.68
N THR A 224 -6.53 -9.42 -10.40
CA THR A 224 -6.35 -9.23 -11.84
C THR A 224 -6.19 -7.74 -12.09
N VAL A 225 -5.71 -7.36 -13.28
CA VAL A 225 -5.67 -5.94 -13.66
C VAL A 225 -7.05 -5.29 -13.54
N GLU A 226 -8.10 -6.01 -13.95
CA GLU A 226 -9.47 -5.47 -13.95
C GLU A 226 -10.04 -5.31 -12.54
N SER A 227 -9.75 -6.26 -11.62
CA SER A 227 -10.20 -6.11 -10.23
C SER A 227 -9.45 -4.98 -9.51
N CYS A 228 -8.14 -4.86 -9.75
CA CYS A 228 -7.36 -3.71 -9.27
C CYS A 228 -7.90 -2.40 -9.84
N ARG A 229 -8.21 -2.35 -11.14
CA ARG A 229 -8.78 -1.17 -11.80
C ARG A 229 -10.13 -0.80 -11.19
N THR A 230 -11.01 -1.78 -10.98
CA THR A 230 -12.32 -1.56 -10.36
C THR A 230 -12.16 -0.96 -8.96
N THR A 231 -11.30 -1.55 -8.13
CA THR A 231 -11.02 -1.06 -6.78
C THR A 231 -10.43 0.36 -6.77
N GLN A 232 -9.47 0.64 -7.66
CA GLN A 232 -8.83 1.95 -7.72
C GLN A 232 -9.75 3.03 -8.29
N LEU A 233 -10.41 2.73 -9.41
CA LEU A 233 -11.16 3.72 -10.17
C LEU A 233 -12.56 3.96 -9.60
N HIS A 234 -13.33 2.89 -9.39
CA HIS A 234 -14.74 3.00 -9.04
C HIS A 234 -14.98 3.16 -7.54
N ARG A 235 -13.96 2.87 -6.71
CA ARG A 235 -14.08 2.94 -5.25
C ARG A 235 -13.07 3.90 -4.64
N THR A 236 -11.78 3.67 -4.86
CA THR A 236 -10.71 4.45 -4.21
C THR A 236 -10.71 5.90 -4.69
N LEU A 237 -10.70 6.15 -6.00
CA LEU A 237 -10.69 7.51 -6.54
C LEU A 237 -11.90 8.32 -6.06
N LEU A 238 -13.10 7.74 -6.11
CA LEU A 238 -14.32 8.39 -5.61
C LEU A 238 -14.27 8.62 -4.09
N HIS A 239 -13.65 7.72 -3.33
CA HIS A 239 -13.45 7.87 -1.88
C HIS A 239 -12.47 9.00 -1.56
N GLU A 240 -11.35 9.09 -2.27
CA GLU A 240 -10.42 10.21 -2.11
C GLU A 240 -11.05 11.55 -2.54
N ILE A 241 -11.90 11.57 -3.58
CA ILE A 241 -12.73 12.74 -3.91
C ILE A 241 -13.72 13.04 -2.77
N GLY A 242 -14.33 12.04 -2.15
CA GLY A 242 -15.21 12.22 -1.00
C GLY A 242 -14.52 12.87 0.20
N HIS A 243 -13.26 12.54 0.45
CA HIS A 243 -12.44 13.26 1.44
C HIS A 243 -12.23 14.73 1.04
N TRP A 244 -11.99 14.99 -0.24
CA TRP A 244 -11.82 16.35 -0.75
C TRP A 244 -13.11 17.16 -0.62
N VAL A 245 -14.27 16.59 -0.97
CA VAL A 245 -15.59 17.24 -0.81
C VAL A 245 -15.86 17.62 0.65
N ASP A 246 -15.61 16.71 1.59
CA ASP A 246 -15.76 17.02 3.03
C ASP A 246 -14.84 18.17 3.46
N TYR A 247 -13.63 18.25 2.89
CA TYR A 247 -12.72 19.36 3.16
C TYR A 247 -13.18 20.67 2.52
N LEU A 248 -13.65 20.64 1.26
CA LEU A 248 -14.22 21.80 0.57
C LEU A 248 -15.39 22.40 1.37
N GLU A 249 -16.31 21.56 1.84
CA GLU A 249 -17.50 22.01 2.57
C GLU A 249 -17.20 22.56 3.96
N LYS A 250 -16.13 22.08 4.61
CA LYS A 250 -15.82 22.41 6.00
C LYS A 250 -14.71 23.44 6.15
N VAL A 251 -13.85 23.60 5.14
CA VAL A 251 -12.65 24.44 5.17
C VAL A 251 -12.63 25.44 4.03
N GLU A 252 -12.47 24.99 2.78
CA GLU A 252 -12.21 25.90 1.66
C GLU A 252 -13.38 26.85 1.37
N ARG A 253 -14.60 26.33 1.14
CA ARG A 253 -15.76 27.17 0.80
C ARG A 253 -16.18 28.11 1.94
N PRO A 254 -16.18 27.69 3.22
CA PRO A 254 -16.41 28.62 4.31
C PRO A 254 -15.30 29.67 4.46
N ALA A 255 -14.04 29.33 4.19
CA ALA A 255 -12.94 30.28 4.19
C ALA A 255 -13.09 31.33 3.08
N ASP A 256 -13.48 30.92 1.87
CA ASP A 256 -13.82 31.83 0.76
C ASP A 256 -14.96 32.79 1.11
N SER A 257 -15.83 32.40 2.03
CA SER A 257 -16.92 33.23 2.56
C SER A 257 -16.47 34.21 3.67
N GLY A 258 -15.16 34.29 3.94
CA GLY A 258 -14.55 35.23 4.89
C GLY A 258 -14.33 34.69 6.30
N LEU A 259 -14.48 33.38 6.53
CA LEU A 259 -14.11 32.76 7.80
C LEU A 259 -12.59 32.49 7.86
N ASP A 260 -12.05 32.40 9.08
CA ASP A 260 -10.63 32.12 9.29
C ASP A 260 -10.27 30.69 8.88
N TRP A 261 -9.51 30.57 7.78
CA TRP A 261 -9.07 29.30 7.23
C TRP A 261 -8.28 28.45 8.23
N GLU A 262 -7.39 29.06 9.02
CA GLU A 262 -6.51 28.33 9.95
C GLU A 262 -7.34 27.64 11.04
N GLN A 263 -8.33 28.35 11.59
CA GLN A 263 -9.26 27.80 12.58
C GLN A 263 -10.14 26.69 12.01
N LEU A 264 -10.59 26.84 10.76
CA LEU A 264 -11.40 25.82 10.09
C LEU A 264 -10.59 24.56 9.82
N ASN A 265 -9.37 24.72 9.31
CA ASN A 265 -8.43 23.64 9.04
C ASN A 265 -8.07 22.87 10.32
N ASP A 266 -7.75 23.57 11.40
CA ASP A 266 -7.48 22.96 12.70
C ASP A 266 -8.68 22.17 13.23
N ARG A 267 -9.88 22.75 13.15
CA ARG A 267 -11.12 22.07 13.54
C ARG A 267 -11.36 20.83 12.70
N TYR A 268 -11.13 20.90 11.40
CA TYR A 268 -11.27 19.77 10.49
C TYR A 268 -10.32 18.61 10.87
N HIS A 269 -9.05 18.91 11.13
CA HIS A 269 -8.07 17.90 11.51
C HIS A 269 -8.31 17.30 12.91
N GLN A 270 -8.94 18.05 13.82
CA GLN A 270 -9.37 17.57 15.13
C GLN A 270 -10.60 16.63 15.09
N ARG A 271 -11.34 16.57 13.96
CA ARG A 271 -12.48 15.66 13.82
C ARG A 271 -12.03 14.19 13.92
N PRO A 272 -12.86 13.32 14.53
CA PRO A 272 -12.57 11.90 14.61
C PRO A 272 -12.29 11.29 13.24
N SER A 273 -11.21 10.53 13.08
CA SER A 273 -10.87 9.90 11.80
C SER A 273 -12.00 9.03 11.26
N ARG A 274 -12.71 8.32 12.13
CA ARG A 274 -13.86 7.50 11.76
C ARG A 274 -14.97 8.31 11.06
N GLU A 275 -15.25 9.52 11.53
CA GLU A 275 -16.27 10.38 10.93
C GLU A 275 -15.90 10.79 9.50
N LYS A 276 -14.62 11.11 9.28
CA LYS A 276 -14.08 11.47 7.96
C LYS A 276 -14.10 10.29 6.99
N GLU A 277 -13.70 9.10 7.45
CA GLU A 277 -13.75 7.87 6.66
C GLU A 277 -15.20 7.47 6.33
N ASP A 278 -16.12 7.55 7.29
CA ASP A 278 -17.54 7.27 7.09
C ASP A 278 -18.19 8.23 6.07
N PHE A 279 -17.77 9.51 6.06
CA PHE A 279 -18.20 10.46 5.02
C PHE A 279 -17.69 10.02 3.64
N ALA A 280 -16.38 9.81 3.50
CA ALA A 280 -15.76 9.46 2.22
C ALA A 280 -16.30 8.14 1.65
N HIS A 281 -16.55 7.14 2.50
CA HIS A 281 -17.23 5.92 2.08
C HIS A 281 -18.65 6.16 1.58
N ARG A 282 -19.47 6.92 2.30
CA ARG A 282 -20.84 7.21 1.86
C ARG A 282 -20.87 7.97 0.54
N TYR A 283 -19.99 8.96 0.37
CA TYR A 283 -19.87 9.69 -0.87
C TYR A 283 -19.48 8.75 -2.03
N ALA A 284 -18.45 7.93 -1.85
CA ALA A 284 -18.00 6.98 -2.87
C ALA A 284 -19.08 5.97 -3.25
N ASP A 285 -19.75 5.38 -2.26
CA ASP A 285 -20.81 4.38 -2.47
C ASP A 285 -22.00 5.00 -3.21
N GLN A 286 -22.39 6.24 -2.86
CA GLN A 286 -23.48 6.97 -3.52
C GLN A 286 -23.11 7.34 -4.97
N MET A 287 -21.94 7.95 -5.19
CA MET A 287 -21.47 8.35 -6.51
C MET A 287 -21.29 7.13 -7.42
N ALA A 288 -20.69 6.05 -6.93
CA ALA A 288 -20.56 4.80 -7.68
C ALA A 288 -21.93 4.24 -8.08
N LYS A 289 -22.91 4.29 -7.17
CA LYS A 289 -24.28 3.86 -7.45
C LYS A 289 -24.92 4.72 -8.55
N GLU A 290 -24.82 6.04 -8.45
CA GLU A 290 -25.36 6.97 -9.45
C GLU A 290 -24.73 6.73 -10.83
N LEU A 291 -23.40 6.66 -10.91
CA LEU A 291 -22.68 6.37 -12.14
C LEU A 291 -23.07 5.00 -12.73
N SER A 292 -23.35 4.02 -11.88
CA SER A 292 -23.84 2.70 -12.32
C SER A 292 -25.27 2.79 -12.87
N ASP A 293 -26.17 3.51 -12.19
CA ASP A 293 -27.56 3.70 -12.61
C ASP A 293 -27.63 4.44 -13.96
N PHE A 294 -26.69 5.35 -14.23
CA PHE A 294 -26.54 6.06 -15.51
C PHE A 294 -25.79 5.26 -16.58
N GLY A 295 -25.28 4.06 -16.27
CA GLY A 295 -24.52 3.23 -17.20
C GLY A 295 -23.13 3.78 -17.56
N VAL A 296 -22.57 4.66 -16.73
CA VAL A 296 -21.21 5.18 -16.88
C VAL A 296 -20.19 4.14 -16.41
N ILE A 297 -20.48 3.43 -15.31
CA ILE A 297 -19.68 2.30 -14.85
C ILE A 297 -20.53 1.02 -14.83
N PRO A 298 -19.94 -0.16 -15.15
CA PRO A 298 -18.58 -0.34 -15.63
C PRO A 298 -18.43 0.05 -17.11
N PHE A 299 -17.24 0.51 -17.47
CA PHE A 299 -16.84 0.75 -18.87
C PHE A 299 -15.52 0.03 -19.17
N ALA A 300 -15.32 -0.26 -20.46
CA ALA A 300 -14.11 -0.92 -20.93
C ALA A 300 -12.87 -0.07 -20.66
N ARG A 301 -11.78 -0.72 -20.23
CA ARG A 301 -10.50 -0.06 -20.00
C ARG A 301 -10.03 0.68 -21.25
N VAL A 302 -9.71 1.95 -21.11
CA VAL A 302 -9.21 2.78 -22.20
C VAL A 302 -7.69 2.64 -22.28
N LEU A 303 -7.23 1.74 -23.15
CA LEU A 303 -5.81 1.47 -23.36
C LEU A 303 -5.45 1.67 -24.84
N ASP A 304 -5.04 2.89 -25.19
CA ASP A 304 -4.57 3.23 -26.53
C ASP A 304 -3.06 3.44 -26.53
N SER A 305 -2.34 2.58 -27.26
CA SER A 305 -0.88 2.66 -27.38
C SER A 305 -0.41 3.94 -28.06
N GLU A 306 -1.19 4.50 -29.00
CA GLU A 306 -0.81 5.73 -29.69
C GLU A 306 -0.93 6.95 -28.77
N SER A 307 -2.04 7.04 -28.01
CA SER A 307 -2.24 8.04 -26.95
C SER A 307 -1.11 8.00 -25.93
N LEU A 308 -0.79 6.81 -25.40
CA LEU A 308 0.29 6.63 -24.42
C LEU A 308 1.66 7.06 -24.97
N SER A 309 1.98 6.65 -26.19
CA SER A 309 3.26 7.02 -26.82
C SER A 309 3.37 8.53 -27.03
N ARG A 310 2.28 9.19 -27.43
CA ARG A 310 2.22 10.65 -27.59
C ARG A 310 2.46 11.39 -26.29
N ASP A 311 1.99 10.82 -25.18
CA ASP A 311 2.23 11.36 -23.83
C ASP A 311 3.61 11.03 -23.26
N GLY A 312 4.44 10.26 -23.99
CA GLY A 312 5.74 9.80 -23.50
C GLY A 312 5.64 8.73 -22.41
N LEU A 313 4.55 7.96 -22.39
CA LEU A 313 4.30 6.86 -21.46
C LEU A 313 4.60 5.52 -22.12
N GLN A 314 5.02 4.53 -21.31
CA GLN A 314 5.29 3.19 -21.81
C GLN A 314 4.08 2.28 -21.61
N LEU A 315 3.70 1.54 -22.64
CA LEU A 315 2.59 0.59 -22.56
C LEU A 315 2.81 -0.49 -21.48
N SER A 316 4.07 -0.87 -21.26
CA SER A 316 4.46 -1.84 -20.22
C SER A 316 4.15 -1.37 -18.80
N ASP A 317 4.01 -0.07 -18.55
CA ASP A 317 3.62 0.43 -17.22
C ASP A 317 2.14 0.14 -16.90
N PHE A 318 1.35 -0.24 -17.91
CA PHE A 318 -0.09 -0.46 -17.82
C PHE A 318 -0.50 -1.91 -18.13
N LEU A 319 0.43 -2.75 -18.59
CA LEU A 319 0.19 -4.15 -18.92
C LEU A 319 1.05 -5.07 -18.05
N PRO A 320 0.50 -6.19 -17.56
CA PRO A 320 1.30 -7.18 -16.87
C PRO A 320 2.33 -7.74 -17.85
N SER A 321 3.54 -8.00 -17.37
CA SER A 321 4.54 -8.75 -18.14
C SER A 321 3.94 -10.09 -18.55
N GLU A 322 4.01 -10.43 -19.85
CA GLU A 322 3.65 -11.77 -20.32
C GLU A 322 4.61 -12.78 -19.67
N THR A 323 4.07 -13.67 -18.83
CA THR A 323 4.81 -14.80 -18.22
C THR A 323 5.06 -15.92 -19.21
#